data_AF-K3XU73-F1
#
_entry.id   AF-K3XU73-F1
#
_cell.length_a   1.000
_cell.length_b   1.000
_cell.length_c   1.000
_cell.angle_alpha   90.00
_cell.angle_beta   90.00
_cell.angle_gamma   90.00
#
_symmetry.space_group_name_H-M   'P 1'
#
loop_
_entity.id
_entity.type
_entity.pdbx_description
1 polymer ?
#
loop_
_entity_poly.entity_id
_entity_poly.type
_entity_poly.pdbx_seq_one_letter_code
_entity_poly.pdbx_strand_id
1 'polypeptide(L)' 'MPGTQTAAAALFGAAPAVPTDVLARAFQTDGGVVESIKSKFPDAV' A
#
# COMPACT_ATOMS: atom_id res chain seq x y z
N MET A 1 -1.70 -9.40 18.15
CA MET A 1 -0.57 -9.70 19.05
C MET A 1 0.38 -8.52 19.03
N PRO A 2 1.17 -8.27 20.08
CA PRO A 2 2.24 -7.28 19.99
C PRO A 2 3.16 -7.63 18.81
N GLY A 3 3.38 -6.69 17.89
CA GLY A 3 4.19 -6.91 16.68
C GLY A 3 3.43 -7.47 15.46
N THR A 4 2.10 -7.58 15.48
CA THR A 4 1.33 -7.89 14.27
C THR A 4 1.16 -6.63 13.41
N GLN A 5 1.52 -6.71 12.14
CA GLN A 5 1.24 -5.66 11.15
C GLN A 5 0.18 -6.13 10.16
N THR A 6 -0.75 -5.25 9.81
CA THR A 6 -1.74 -5.52 8.77
C THR A 6 -1.09 -5.29 7.41
N ALA A 7 -1.08 -6.32 6.56
CA ALA A 7 -0.37 -6.25 5.27
C ALA A 7 -0.87 -5.09 4.40
N ALA A 8 -2.18 -4.85 4.34
CA ALA A 8 -2.74 -3.78 3.53
C ALA A 8 -2.32 -2.38 4.03
N ALA A 9 -2.36 -2.12 5.34
CA ALA A 9 -1.92 -0.83 5.86
C ALA A 9 -0.40 -0.64 5.68
N ALA A 10 0.39 -1.69 5.93
CA ALA A 10 1.85 -1.64 5.75
C ALA A 10 2.27 -1.44 4.29
N LEU A 11 1.49 -1.88 3.31
CA LEU A 11 1.81 -1.74 1.88
C LEU A 11 1.23 -0.46 1.26
N PHE A 12 0.01 -0.07 1.63
CA PHE A 12 -0.74 1.00 0.96
C PHE A 12 -0.92 2.27 1.77
N GLY A 13 -0.71 2.24 3.10
CA GLY A 13 -0.79 3.40 3.99
C GLY A 13 0.53 3.82 4.61
N ALA A 14 1.65 3.18 4.24
CA ALA A 14 2.96 3.43 4.85
C ALA A 14 3.42 4.90 4.77
N ALA A 15 4.14 5.34 5.79
CA ALA A 15 4.82 6.63 5.84
C ALA A 15 6.34 6.42 6.04
N PRO A 16 7.20 6.68 5.03
CA PRO A 16 6.88 7.19 3.69
C PRO A 16 6.18 6.15 2.79
N ALA A 17 5.41 6.65 1.82
CA ALA A 17 4.61 5.80 0.93
C ALA A 17 5.47 4.92 0.03
N VAL A 18 5.05 3.67 -0.17
CA VAL A 18 5.68 2.77 -1.14
C VAL A 18 5.39 3.27 -2.57
N PRO A 19 6.38 3.35 -3.47
CA PRO A 19 6.18 3.81 -4.84
C PRO A 19 5.12 2.98 -5.59
N THR A 20 4.25 3.67 -6.33
CA THR A 20 3.15 3.02 -7.08
C THR A 20 3.66 2.03 -8.13
N ASP A 21 4.76 2.32 -8.82
CA ASP A 21 5.36 1.43 -9.82
C ASP A 21 5.85 0.10 -9.23
N VAL A 22 6.44 0.14 -8.03
CA VAL A 22 6.92 -1.06 -7.32
C VAL A 22 5.74 -1.97 -6.96
N LEU A 23 4.67 -1.41 -6.41
CA LEU A 23 3.46 -2.18 -6.09
C LEU A 23 2.76 -2.69 -7.35
N ALA A 24 2.66 -1.87 -8.39
CA ALA A 24 2.07 -2.26 -9.68
C ALA A 24 2.83 -3.44 -10.30
N ARG A 25 4.17 -3.39 -10.27
CA ARG A 25 5.03 -4.48 -10.74
C ARG A 25 4.90 -5.74 -9.89
N ALA A 26 4.86 -5.61 -8.56
CA ALA A 26 4.76 -6.73 -7.64
C ALA A 26 3.41 -7.48 -7.77
N PHE A 27 2.32 -6.73 -7.91
CA PHE A 27 0.97 -7.27 -8.04
C PHE A 27 0.54 -7.52 -9.50
N GLN A 28 1.42 -7.26 -10.47
CA GLN A 28 1.15 -7.43 -11.90
C GLN A 28 -0.14 -6.71 -12.33
N THR A 29 -0.28 -5.46 -11.90
CA THR A 29 -1.46 -4.62 -12.12
C THR A 29 -1.06 -3.23 -12.58
N ASP A 30 -2.04 -2.40 -12.91
CA ASP A 30 -1.83 -1.03 -13.36
C ASP A 30 -1.67 -0.06 -12.19
N GLY A 31 -0.91 1.01 -12.41
CA GLY A 31 -0.72 2.06 -11.40
C GLY A 31 -2.02 2.70 -10.91
N GLY A 32 -3.04 2.80 -11.78
CA GLY A 32 -4.36 3.32 -11.40
C GLY A 32 -5.11 2.43 -10.40
N VAL A 33 -4.90 1.10 -10.47
CA VAL A 33 -5.47 0.15 -9.50
C VAL A 33 -4.80 0.33 -8.15
N VAL A 34 -3.47 0.44 -8.13
CA VAL A 34 -2.71 0.69 -6.90
C VAL A 34 -3.12 2.02 -6.26
N GLU A 35 -3.28 3.09 -7.04
CA GLU A 35 -3.69 4.39 -6.51
C GLU A 35 -5.12 4.38 -5.96
N SER A 36 -6.02 3.65 -6.62
CA SER A 36 -7.37 3.39 -6.11
C SER A 36 -7.33 2.68 -4.76
N ILE A 37 -6.43 1.69 -4.58
CA ILE A 37 -6.25 1.00 -3.30
C ILE A 37 -5.68 1.95 -2.25
N LYS A 38 -4.62 2.71 -2.56
CA LYS A 38 -4.01 3.69 -1.64
C LYS A 38 -5.02 4.73 -1.14
N SER A 39 -5.97 5.15 -1.98
CA SER A 39 -7.05 6.07 -1.56
C SER A 39 -7.93 5.53 -0.42
N LYS A 40 -7.90 4.22 -0.18
CA LYS A 40 -8.62 3.56 0.94
C LYS A 40 -7.80 3.49 2.23
N PHE A 41 -6.51 3.87 2.19
CA PHE A 41 -5.57 3.80 3.32
C PHE A 41 -4.85 5.16 3.50
N PRO A 42 -5.56 6.21 3.94
CA PRO A 42 -5.01 7.57 4.03
C PRO A 42 -3.87 7.72 5.06
N ASP A 43 -3.82 6.87 6.09
CA ASP A 43 -2.78 6.89 7.13
C ASP A 43 -2.60 5.48 7.73
N ALA A 44 -1.42 4.87 7.55
CA ALA A 44 -0.95 3.82 8.45
C ALA A 44 -0.03 4.48 9.48
N VAL A 45 -0.64 4.93 10.59
CA VAL A 45 0.08 5.36 11.79
C VAL A 45 0.58 4.14 12.57
#